data_AF-A0A5P2G5A3-F1
#
_entry.id   AF-A0A5P2G5A3-F1
#
_cell.length_a   1.000
_cell.length_b   1.000
_cell.length_c   1.000
_cell.angle_alpha   90.00
_cell.angle_beta   90.00
_cell.angle_gamma   90.00
#
_symmetry.space_group_name_H-M   'P 1'
#
loop_
_entity.id
_entity.type
_entity.pdbx_description
1 polymer ?
#
loop_
_entity_poly.entity_id
_entity_poly.type
_entity_poly.pdbx_seq_one_letter_code
_entity_poly.pdbx_strand_id
1 'polypeptide(L)'
;MSLKGQTIRIIVSEPWDWKENLFGTILSDRGGDKLLVKLTKPLTGKKMTSDLLELRPRYEKTTFKPLSQYYSVTVGGVLVRENSDDFDYIIIGSVTLD
;
A
#
# COMPACT_ATOMS: atom_id res chain seq x y z
N MET A 1 18.51 -3.59 -2.42
CA MET A 1 17.85 -3.07 -3.64
C MET A 1 16.67 -2.23 -3.20
N SER A 2 16.43 -1.09 -3.86
CA SER A 2 15.27 -0.25 -3.56
C SER A 2 14.04 -0.77 -4.29
N LEU A 3 12.87 -0.65 -3.66
CA LEU A 3 11.57 -0.96 -4.26
C LEU A 3 10.98 0.25 -5.00
N LYS A 4 11.60 1.43 -4.88
CA LYS A 4 11.14 2.65 -5.56
C LYS A 4 11.08 2.45 -7.07
N GLY A 5 9.98 2.91 -7.67
CA GLY A 5 9.69 2.82 -9.10
C GLY A 5 9.07 1.49 -9.53
N GLN A 6 9.00 0.49 -8.65
CA GLN A 6 8.38 -0.79 -8.99
C GLN A 6 6.86 -0.70 -8.91
N THR A 7 6.21 -1.45 -9.79
CA THR A 7 4.76 -1.68 -9.79
C THR A 7 4.40 -2.74 -8.77
N ILE A 8 3.28 -2.51 -8.09
CA ILE A 8 2.72 -3.46 -7.16
C ILE A 8 1.26 -3.74 -7.47
N ARG A 9 0.85 -4.95 -7.09
CA ARG A 9 -0.53 -5.37 -7.01
C ARG A 9 -0.91 -5.55 -5.54
N ILE A 10 -2.05 -5.02 -5.15
CA ILE A 10 -2.61 -5.17 -3.81
C ILE A 10 -3.93 -5.93 -3.93
N ILE A 11 -3.98 -7.11 -3.34
CA ILE A 11 -5.19 -7.90 -3.20
C ILE A 11 -5.84 -7.47 -1.88
N VAL A 12 -7.01 -6.86 -1.96
CA VAL A 12 -7.75 -6.36 -0.79
C VAL A 12 -8.49 -7.53 -0.13
N SER A 13 -8.34 -7.67 1.18
CA SER A 13 -9.03 -8.68 2.00
C SER A 13 -10.10 -8.06 2.89
N GLU A 14 -9.86 -6.84 3.36
CA GLU A 14 -10.84 -6.04 4.10
C GLU A 14 -10.89 -4.62 3.48
N PRO A 15 -12.08 -4.05 3.27
CA PRO A 15 -13.40 -4.61 3.59
C PRO A 15 -13.79 -5.77 2.65
N TRP A 16 -14.59 -6.70 3.15
CA TRP A 16 -14.87 -8.01 2.51
C TRP A 16 -15.66 -7.91 1.20
N ASP A 17 -16.34 -6.79 0.98
CA ASP A 17 -17.12 -6.48 -0.22
C ASP A 17 -16.27 -5.87 -1.35
N TRP A 18 -14.97 -5.64 -1.11
CA TRP A 18 -14.04 -5.15 -2.12
C TRP A 18 -13.80 -6.21 -3.21
N LYS A 19 -13.98 -5.84 -4.48
CA LYS A 19 -13.96 -6.79 -5.60
C LYS A 19 -12.72 -6.74 -6.48
N GLU A 20 -12.07 -5.59 -6.57
CA GLU A 20 -10.99 -5.36 -7.53
C GLU A 20 -9.63 -5.24 -6.82
N ASN A 21 -8.59 -5.77 -7.48
CA ASN A 21 -7.22 -5.52 -7.04
C ASN A 21 -6.86 -4.05 -7.28
N LEU A 22 -6.02 -3.52 -6.40
CA LEU A 22 -5.43 -2.20 -6.59
C LEU A 22 -4.06 -2.34 -7.23
N PHE A 23 -3.72 -1.34 -8.03
CA PHE A 23 -2.44 -1.26 -8.70
C PHE A 23 -1.82 0.09 -8.42
N GLY A 24 -0.50 0.13 -8.31
CA GLY A 24 0.21 1.38 -8.09
C GLY A 24 1.72 1.25 -8.22
N THR A 25 2.38 2.39 -8.15
CA THR A 25 3.84 2.50 -8.24
C THR A 25 4.40 2.96 -6.91
N ILE A 26 5.45 2.31 -6.42
CA ILE A 26 6.13 2.69 -5.18
C ILE A 26 6.91 4.00 -5.41
N LEU A 27 6.54 5.06 -4.71
CA LEU A 27 7.24 6.34 -4.71
C LEU A 27 8.41 6.36 -3.72
N SER A 28 8.25 5.66 -2.59
CA SER A 28 9.26 5.57 -1.53
C SER A 28 9.07 4.27 -0.74
N ASP A 29 10.18 3.65 -0.35
CA ASP A 29 10.20 2.41 0.43
C ASP A 29 10.69 2.60 1.87
N ARG A 30 11.12 3.83 2.24
CA ARG A 30 11.58 4.27 3.58
C ARG A 30 12.26 3.16 4.41
N GLY A 31 13.28 2.51 3.84
CA GLY A 31 14.07 1.49 4.54
C GLY A 31 13.45 0.09 4.65
N GLY A 32 12.26 -0.11 4.07
CA GLY A 32 11.52 -1.37 4.05
C GLY A 32 10.42 -1.48 5.09
N ASP A 33 10.23 -0.49 5.95
CA ASP A 33 9.22 -0.54 7.02
C ASP A 33 7.85 -0.05 6.56
N LYS A 34 7.82 0.81 5.53
CA LYS A 34 6.60 1.32 4.92
C LYS A 34 6.80 1.67 3.46
N LEU A 35 5.74 1.52 2.67
CA LEU A 35 5.71 1.97 1.28
C LEU A 35 4.79 3.16 1.14
N LEU A 36 5.23 4.18 0.41
CA LEU A 36 4.34 5.18 -0.17
C LEU A 36 4.07 4.80 -1.62
N VAL A 37 2.81 4.61 -1.96
CA VAL A 37 2.37 4.11 -3.25
C VAL A 37 1.47 5.14 -3.91
N LYS A 38 1.72 5.41 -5.20
CA LYS A 38 0.80 6.13 -6.08
C LYS A 38 -0.10 5.12 -6.77
N LEU A 39 -1.38 5.10 -6.43
CA LEU A 39 -2.38 4.26 -7.06
C LEU A 39 -2.66 4.73 -8.49
N THR A 40 -3.00 3.81 -9.37
CA THR A 40 -3.40 4.11 -10.75
C THR A 40 -4.76 4.79 -10.84
N LYS A 41 -5.61 4.59 -9.83
CA LYS A 41 -6.91 5.24 -9.65
C LYS A 41 -7.02 5.77 -8.22
N PRO A 42 -7.58 6.97 -8.02
CA PRO A 42 -7.83 7.49 -6.67
C PRO A 42 -8.88 6.65 -5.95
N LEU A 43 -8.77 6.58 -4.63
CA LEU A 43 -9.74 5.97 -3.74
C LEU A 43 -10.40 7.05 -2.89
N THR A 44 -11.69 6.85 -2.60
CA THR A 44 -12.45 7.68 -1.68
C THR A 44 -12.64 6.93 -0.38
N GLY A 45 -11.98 7.41 0.67
CA GLY A 45 -12.25 7.03 2.05
C GLY A 45 -13.41 7.82 2.65
N LYS A 46 -13.61 7.65 3.95
CA LYS A 46 -14.60 8.36 4.76
C LYS A 46 -14.29 9.86 4.89
N LYS A 47 -13.00 10.23 4.96
CA LYS A 47 -12.54 11.60 5.23
C LYS A 47 -11.95 12.30 4.00
N MET A 48 -11.47 11.54 3.02
CA MET A 48 -10.74 12.09 1.88
C MET A 48 -10.81 11.21 0.63
N THR A 49 -10.58 11.84 -0.52
CA THR A 49 -10.20 11.17 -1.75
C THR A 49 -8.72 11.40 -2.01
N SER A 50 -7.98 10.33 -2.29
CA SER A 50 -6.55 10.39 -2.61
C SER A 50 -6.13 9.21 -3.49
N ASP A 51 -5.09 9.40 -4.28
CA ASP A 51 -4.38 8.32 -4.98
C ASP A 51 -3.05 7.98 -4.30
N LEU A 52 -2.76 8.57 -3.14
CA LEU A 52 -1.61 8.21 -2.32
C LEU A 52 -2.02 7.26 -1.20
N LEU A 53 -1.34 6.13 -1.15
CA LEU A 53 -1.57 5.07 -0.18
C LEU A 53 -0.27 4.78 0.56
N GLU A 54 -0.28 4.90 1.90
CA GLU A 54 0.80 4.39 2.73
C GLU A 54 0.47 2.95 3.14
N LEU A 55 1.37 2.01 2.82
CA LEU A 55 1.28 0.61 3.22
C LEU A 55 2.24 0.34 4.36
N ARG A 56 1.76 -0.37 5.38
CA ARG A 56 2.58 -0.89 6.48
C ARG A 56 2.36 -2.39 6.63
N PRO A 57 3.40 -3.19 6.90
CA PRO A 57 3.23 -4.59 7.23
C PRO A 57 2.31 -4.74 8.45
N ARG A 58 1.38 -5.68 8.40
CA ARG A 58 0.40 -5.88 9.48
C ARG A 58 1.05 -6.41 10.77
N TYR A 59 2.17 -7.13 10.66
CA TYR A 59 2.84 -7.79 11.78
C TYR A 59 4.14 -7.06 12.15
N GLU A 60 4.36 -6.82 13.45
CA GLU A 60 5.43 -5.97 14.02
C GLU A 60 6.88 -6.39 13.70
N LYS A 61 7.11 -7.53 13.05
CA LYS A 61 8.45 -8.03 12.68
C LYS A 61 8.61 -8.28 11.18
N THR A 62 7.62 -7.88 10.39
CA THR A 62 7.64 -8.03 8.94
C THR A 62 8.11 -6.72 8.31
N THR A 63 8.93 -6.84 7.25
CA THR A 63 9.34 -5.71 6.41
C THR A 63 8.92 -6.00 4.97
N PHE A 64 9.10 -5.03 4.08
CA PHE A 64 8.90 -5.21 2.64
C PHE A 64 10.09 -5.82 1.92
N LYS A 65 11.19 -6.15 2.62
CA LYS A 65 12.35 -6.85 2.01
C LYS A 65 11.96 -8.14 1.25
N PRO A 66 11.00 -8.98 1.71
CA PRO A 66 10.59 -10.18 0.98
C PRO A 66 9.95 -9.90 -0.40
N LEU A 67 9.43 -8.69 -0.66
CA LEU A 67 8.83 -8.36 -1.96
C LEU A 67 9.81 -8.57 -3.11
N SER A 68 11.11 -8.28 -2.93
CA SER A 68 12.13 -8.48 -3.96
C SER A 68 12.41 -9.95 -4.30
N GLN A 69 11.83 -10.87 -3.54
CA GLN A 69 11.94 -12.32 -3.75
C GLN A 69 10.60 -12.92 -4.24
N TYR A 70 9.71 -12.09 -4.78
CA TYR A 70 8.38 -12.48 -5.26
C TYR A 70 7.44 -13.05 -4.17
N TYR A 71 7.74 -12.78 -2.89
CA TYR A 71 6.83 -13.09 -1.80
C TYR A 71 5.75 -12.02 -1.64
N SER A 72 4.60 -12.42 -1.10
CA SER A 72 3.55 -11.48 -0.69
C SER A 72 3.76 -11.01 0.74
N VAL A 73 3.35 -9.77 1.04
CA VAL A 73 3.38 -9.20 2.39
C VAL A 73 1.97 -8.76 2.78
N THR A 74 1.47 -9.21 3.93
CA THR A 74 0.20 -8.73 4.49
C THR A 74 0.36 -7.31 5.02
N VAL A 75 -0.54 -6.42 4.62
CA VAL A 75 -0.46 -4.98 4.87
C VAL A 75 -1.76 -4.39 5.36
N GLY A 76 -1.65 -3.33 6.16
CA GLY A 76 -2.70 -2.33 6.30
C GLY A 76 -2.40 -1.14 5.38
N GLY A 77 -3.43 -0.59 4.74
CA GLY A 77 -3.33 0.56 3.86
C GLY A 77 -4.11 1.75 4.38
N VAL A 78 -3.47 2.92 4.36
CA VAL A 78 -4.09 4.20 4.71
C VAL A 78 -3.97 5.17 3.54
N LEU A 79 -5.07 5.85 3.20
CA LEU A 79 -5.03 7.00 2.31
C LEU A 79 -4.35 8.15 3.05
N VAL A 80 -3.48 8.86 2.35
CA VAL A 80 -2.77 10.04 2.85
C VAL A 80 -2.86 11.18 1.84
N ARG A 81 -2.58 12.40 2.26
CA ARG A 81 -2.37 13.53 1.34
C ARG A 81 -0.92 13.98 1.37
N GLU A 82 -0.48 14.61 0.29
CA GLU A 82 0.82 15.27 0.31
C GLU A 82 0.85 16.36 1.38
N ASN A 83 1.92 16.39 2.18
CA ASN A 83 2.18 17.40 3.20
C ASN A 83 1.05 17.59 4.24
N SER A 84 0.27 16.55 4.54
CA SER A 84 -0.72 16.55 5.62
C SER A 84 -0.53 15.35 6.53
N ASP A 85 -0.83 15.52 7.82
CA ASP A 85 -0.94 14.44 8.80
C ASP A 85 -2.31 13.74 8.74
N ASP A 86 -3.22 14.21 7.88
CA ASP A 86 -4.51 13.56 7.66
C ASP A 86 -4.32 12.19 6.99
N PHE A 87 -4.99 11.19 7.56
CA PHE A 87 -5.07 9.87 6.97
C PHE A 87 -6.45 9.23 7.12
N ASP A 88 -6.70 8.22 6.30
CA ASP A 88 -7.91 7.41 6.36
C ASP A 88 -7.61 5.92 6.17
N TYR A 89 -8.00 5.09 7.13
CA TYR A 89 -7.82 3.64 7.03
C TYR A 89 -8.80 3.07 6.00
N ILE A 90 -8.27 2.49 4.93
CA ILE A 90 -9.07 2.08 3.78
C ILE A 90 -9.08 0.56 3.58
N ILE A 91 -7.94 -0.11 3.77
CA ILE A 91 -7.83 -1.54 3.46
C ILE A 91 -6.95 -2.33 4.43
N ILE A 92 -7.18 -3.63 4.45
CA ILE A 92 -6.20 -4.65 4.78
C ILE A 92 -6.09 -5.58 3.58
N GLY A 93 -4.89 -6.02 3.25
CA GLY A 93 -4.69 -6.92 2.11
C GLY A 93 -3.31 -7.54 2.07
N SER A 94 -2.95 -8.06 0.90
CA SER A 94 -1.61 -8.54 0.60
C SER A 94 -1.05 -7.81 -0.62
N VAL A 95 0.23 -7.43 -0.55
CA VAL A 95 0.94 -6.80 -1.66
C VAL A 95 1.98 -7.74 -2.25
N THR A 96 2.10 -7.72 -3.58
CA THR A 96 3.17 -8.37 -4.37
C THR A 96 3.73 -7.38 -5.38
N LEU A 97 4.95 -7.64 -5.87
CA LEU A 97 5.42 -7.00 -7.10
C LEU A 97 4.60 -7.52 -8.29
N ASP A 98 4.29 -6.63 -9.24
CA ASP A 98 3.59 -6.95 -10.49
C ASP A 98 4.56 -6.92 -11.68
#